data_AF-A0A7R6WA65-F1
#
_entry.id   AF-A0A7R6WA65-F1
#
_cell.length_a   1.000
_cell.length_b   1.000
_cell.length_c   1.000
_cell.angle_alpha   90.00
_cell.angle_beta   90.00
_cell.angle_gamma   90.00
#
_symmetry.space_group_name_H-M   'P 1'
#
loop_
_entity.id
_entity.type
_entity.pdbx_description
1 polymer ?
#
loop_
_entity_poly.entity_id
_entity_poly.type
_entity_poly.pdbx_seq_one_letter_code
_entity_poly.pdbx_strand_id
1 'polypeptide(L)'
;MKLNLFFILALLFAFSNQASAISVDEWETENVTGDLKPSAGCKDKAKAEKSSKPGGYRFGKYTTELCNAKGYGWGKSKVVDNGTLVCEACEGDYEGKEKYRCFMQDVTVECKMVKRGW
;
A
#
# COMPACT_ATOMS: atom_id res chain seq x y z
N MET A 1 30.03 43.03 -11.60
CA MET A 1 29.61 41.94 -10.68
C MET A 1 28.16 42.07 -10.18
N LYS A 2 27.61 43.28 -9.99
CA LYS A 2 26.22 43.46 -9.50
C LYS A 2 25.12 42.96 -10.47
N LEU A 3 25.36 43.02 -11.79
CA LEU A 3 24.40 42.57 -12.81
C LEU A 3 24.13 41.05 -12.75
N ASN A 4 25.16 40.24 -12.45
CA ASN A 4 25.01 38.78 -12.32
C ASN A 4 24.17 38.41 -11.09
N LEU A 5 24.24 39.21 -10.02
CA LEU A 5 23.47 38.95 -8.81
C LEU A 5 21.97 39.17 -9.03
N PHE A 6 21.59 40.24 -9.74
CA PHE A 6 20.18 40.48 -10.09
C PHE A 6 19.60 39.39 -10.99
N PHE A 7 20.41 38.88 -11.93
CA PHE A 7 19.97 37.80 -12.83
C PHE A 7 19.76 36.47 -12.08
N ILE A 8 20.67 36.14 -11.16
CA ILE A 8 20.53 34.95 -10.30
C ILE A 8 19.31 35.09 -9.38
N LEU A 9 19.06 36.27 -8.82
CA LEU A 9 17.89 36.51 -7.98
C LEU A 9 16.58 36.36 -8.78
N ALA A 10 16.52 36.91 -9.99
CA ALA A 10 15.36 36.78 -10.87
C ALA A 10 15.09 35.32 -11.26
N LEU A 11 16.13 34.53 -11.51
CA LEU A 11 16.00 33.11 -11.78
C LEU A 11 15.44 32.34 -10.58
N LEU A 12 15.93 32.63 -9.37
CA LEU A 12 15.44 31.99 -8.15
C LEU A 12 13.95 32.27 -7.89
N PHE A 13 13.49 33.50 -8.15
CA PHE A 13 12.06 33.85 -8.03
C PHE A 13 11.18 33.22 -9.12
N ALA A 14 11.72 32.98 -10.33
CA ALA A 14 10.96 32.33 -11.41
C ALA A 14 10.71 30.84 -11.11
N PHE A 15 11.64 30.16 -10.44
CA PHE A 15 11.53 28.74 -10.13
C PHE A 15 10.99 28.43 -8.72
N SER A 16 10.85 29.42 -7.83
CA SER A 16 10.35 29.20 -6.45
C SER A 16 8.84 28.90 -6.37
N ASN A 17 8.07 29.11 -7.44
CA ASN A 17 6.60 29.00 -7.43
C ASN A 17 6.03 27.62 -7.83
N GLN A 18 6.86 26.61 -8.10
CA GLN A 18 6.37 25.30 -8.57
C GLN A 18 5.96 24.32 -7.45
N ALA A 19 5.94 24.76 -6.19
CA ALA A 19 5.53 23.91 -5.06
C ALA A 19 4.14 24.27 -4.52
N SER A 20 3.23 24.71 -5.40
CA SER A 20 1.83 24.97 -5.04
C SER A 20 1.09 23.62 -4.96
N ALA A 21 0.91 23.09 -3.76
CA ALA A 21 -0.01 21.96 -3.58
C ALA A 21 -1.45 22.44 -3.88
N ILE A 22 -2.17 21.75 -4.77
CA ILE A 22 -3.62 21.91 -4.90
C ILE A 22 -4.26 21.61 -3.54
N SER A 23 -5.34 22.34 -3.25
CA SER A 23 -6.16 22.29 -2.04
C SER A 23 -6.08 20.96 -1.28
N VAL A 24 -5.74 21.05 0.01
CA VAL A 24 -5.58 19.92 0.95
C VAL A 24 -6.86 19.10 1.20
N ASP A 25 -7.99 19.49 0.60
CA ASP A 25 -9.32 18.93 0.84
C ASP A 25 -9.88 18.10 -0.33
N GLU A 26 -9.21 18.08 -1.50
CA GLU A 26 -9.62 17.26 -2.63
C GLU A 26 -8.88 15.92 -2.62
N TRP A 27 -9.65 14.82 -2.61
CA TRP A 27 -9.13 13.45 -2.57
C TRP A 27 -9.42 12.73 -3.89
N GLU A 28 -8.41 12.07 -4.43
CA GLU A 28 -8.55 11.12 -5.53
C GLU A 28 -8.56 9.71 -4.95
N THR A 29 -9.56 8.91 -5.36
CA THR A 29 -9.72 7.53 -4.90
C THR A 29 -9.60 6.56 -6.07
N GLU A 30 -8.85 5.47 -5.87
CA GLU A 30 -8.73 4.39 -6.83
C GLU A 30 -8.91 3.04 -6.12
N ASN A 31 -9.59 2.10 -6.79
CA ASN A 31 -9.67 0.73 -6.31
C ASN A 31 -8.47 -0.06 -6.82
N VAL A 32 -7.69 -0.61 -5.87
CA VAL A 32 -6.53 -1.45 -6.15
C VAL A 32 -6.83 -2.86 -5.71
N THR A 33 -6.72 -3.81 -6.63
CA THR A 33 -6.82 -5.24 -6.35
C THR A 33 -5.44 -5.88 -6.30
N GLY A 34 -5.21 -6.75 -5.33
CA GLY A 34 -3.99 -7.56 -5.29
C GLY A 34 -3.91 -8.50 -4.09
N ASP A 35 -2.88 -9.33 -4.11
CA ASP A 35 -2.68 -10.37 -3.11
C ASP A 35 -1.95 -9.84 -1.87
N LEU A 36 -2.39 -10.27 -0.69
CA LEU A 36 -1.74 -9.92 0.57
C LEU A 36 -0.58 -10.87 0.88
N LYS A 37 0.38 -10.40 1.68
CA LYS A 37 1.53 -11.24 2.04
C LYS A 37 1.13 -12.47 2.86
N PRO A 38 1.64 -13.68 2.52
CA PRO A 38 1.34 -14.92 3.22
C PRO A 38 1.82 -14.94 4.66
N SER A 39 1.10 -15.66 5.52
CA SER A 39 1.34 -15.77 6.96
C SER A 39 2.82 -15.96 7.27
N ALA A 40 3.33 -15.29 8.30
CA ALA A 40 4.74 -15.38 8.66
C ALA A 40 5.12 -16.82 9.05
N GLY A 41 6.00 -17.41 8.24
CA GLY A 41 6.49 -18.79 8.39
C GLY A 41 5.44 -19.86 8.09
N CYS A 42 5.87 -21.12 8.17
CA CYS A 42 5.03 -22.30 8.03
C CYS A 42 4.36 -22.62 9.36
N LYS A 43 3.03 -22.63 9.40
CA LYS A 43 2.24 -22.83 10.65
C LYS A 43 1.16 -23.87 10.44
N ASP A 44 0.60 -24.38 11.54
CA ASP A 44 -0.58 -25.23 11.45
C ASP A 44 -1.70 -24.48 10.73
N LYS A 45 -2.48 -25.20 9.90
CA LYS A 45 -3.49 -24.60 9.01
C LYS A 45 -4.40 -23.60 9.74
N ALA A 46 -4.98 -24.02 10.87
CA ALA A 46 -5.86 -23.14 11.67
C ALA A 46 -5.18 -21.85 12.14
N LYS A 47 -3.88 -21.90 12.48
CA LYS A 47 -3.10 -20.74 12.93
C LYS A 47 -2.71 -19.84 11.77
N ALA A 48 -2.36 -20.42 10.61
CA ALA A 48 -2.08 -19.70 9.39
C ALA A 48 -3.32 -18.94 8.90
N GLU A 49 -4.47 -19.62 8.82
CA GLU A 49 -5.76 -19.04 8.46
C GLU A 49 -6.14 -17.89 9.39
N LYS A 50 -6.12 -18.12 10.71
CA LYS A 50 -6.45 -17.10 11.71
C LYS A 50 -5.60 -15.84 11.56
N SER A 51 -4.33 -15.99 11.17
CA SER A 51 -3.42 -14.85 11.00
C SER A 51 -3.66 -14.03 9.73
N SER A 52 -4.28 -14.63 8.71
CA SER A 52 -4.50 -14.00 7.40
C SER A 52 -5.94 -13.54 7.18
N LYS A 53 -6.88 -13.99 8.01
CA LYS A 53 -8.29 -13.59 7.95
C LYS A 53 -8.51 -12.07 8.09
N PRO A 54 -9.58 -11.54 7.46
CA PRO A 54 -10.02 -10.16 7.65
C PRO A 54 -10.27 -9.81 9.12
N GLY A 55 -10.08 -8.53 9.47
CA GLY A 55 -10.22 -8.03 10.84
C GLY A 55 -8.99 -8.21 11.73
N GLY A 56 -7.98 -8.95 11.27
CA GLY A 56 -6.69 -9.06 11.95
C GLY A 56 -5.73 -7.90 11.67
N TYR A 57 -4.78 -7.67 12.57
CA TYR A 57 -3.70 -6.68 12.40
C TYR A 57 -2.94 -6.89 11.08
N ARG A 58 -2.64 -8.15 10.74
CA ARG A 58 -1.89 -8.52 9.53
C ARG A 58 -2.63 -8.11 8.26
N PHE A 59 -3.93 -8.39 8.20
CA PHE A 59 -4.79 -7.99 7.09
C PHE A 59 -4.83 -6.47 6.94
N GLY A 60 -5.03 -5.75 8.04
CA GLY A 60 -5.01 -4.28 8.07
C GLY A 60 -3.69 -3.67 7.58
N LYS A 61 -2.56 -4.26 8.01
CA LYS A 61 -1.22 -3.83 7.59
C LYS A 61 -0.99 -4.03 6.09
N TYR A 62 -1.25 -5.23 5.56
CA TYR A 62 -0.94 -5.51 4.15
C TYR A 62 -1.90 -4.88 3.16
N THR A 63 -3.17 -4.66 3.55
CA THR A 63 -4.10 -3.84 2.75
C THR A 63 -3.63 -2.39 2.64
N THR A 64 -3.01 -1.84 3.69
CA THR A 64 -2.38 -0.51 3.63
C THR A 64 -1.09 -0.53 2.80
N GLU A 65 -0.23 -1.56 2.97
CA GLU A 65 0.97 -1.72 2.13
C GLU A 65 0.63 -1.82 0.63
N LEU A 66 -0.51 -2.42 0.28
CA LEU A 66 -0.99 -2.51 -1.11
C LEU A 66 -1.23 -1.12 -1.73
N CYS A 67 -1.87 -0.20 -1.01
CA CYS A 67 -2.01 1.20 -1.44
C CYS A 67 -0.66 1.93 -1.49
N ASN A 68 0.21 1.69 -0.51
CA ASN A 68 1.52 2.33 -0.45
C ASN A 68 2.41 1.91 -1.64
N ALA A 69 2.34 0.65 -2.06
CA ALA A 69 3.08 0.14 -3.21
C ALA A 69 2.68 0.83 -4.54
N LYS A 70 1.46 1.39 -4.61
CA LYS A 70 0.96 2.17 -5.75
C LYS A 70 1.23 3.67 -5.64
N GLY A 71 1.87 4.13 -4.56
CA GLY A 71 2.18 5.55 -4.35
C GLY A 71 1.05 6.37 -3.69
N TYR A 72 0.00 5.72 -3.19
CA TYR A 72 -1.11 6.35 -2.44
C TYR A 72 -0.74 6.53 -0.96
N GLY A 73 0.34 7.28 -0.69
CA GLY A 73 0.97 7.41 0.64
C GLY A 73 0.09 7.91 1.79
N TRP A 74 -1.14 8.39 1.52
CA TRP A 74 -2.12 8.83 2.51
C TRP A 74 -3.26 7.83 2.77
N GLY A 75 -3.04 6.58 2.37
CA GLY A 75 -3.61 5.42 3.06
C GLY A 75 -4.87 4.84 2.43
N LYS A 76 -5.08 3.57 2.75
CA LYS A 76 -6.31 2.84 2.51
C LYS A 76 -7.50 3.60 3.11
N SER A 77 -8.48 3.92 2.28
CA SER A 77 -9.78 4.47 2.68
C SER A 77 -10.62 3.36 3.33
N LYS A 78 -10.92 2.32 2.56
CA LYS A 78 -11.69 1.16 3.01
C LYS A 78 -11.31 -0.09 2.24
N VAL A 79 -11.68 -1.24 2.78
CA VAL A 79 -11.61 -2.52 2.06
C VAL A 79 -12.95 -2.71 1.37
N VAL A 80 -12.93 -2.85 0.05
CA VAL A 80 -14.13 -3.03 -0.78
C VAL A 80 -14.47 -4.52 -0.86
N ASP A 81 -13.45 -5.36 -1.05
CA ASP A 81 -13.56 -6.81 -1.04
C ASP A 81 -12.41 -7.41 -0.22
N ASN A 82 -12.75 -8.38 0.61
CA ASN A 82 -11.78 -9.13 1.40
C ASN A 82 -11.03 -10.18 0.59
N GLY A 83 -11.53 -10.54 -0.59
CA GLY A 83 -10.94 -11.57 -1.45
C GLY A 83 -11.09 -12.98 -0.89
N THR A 84 -10.28 -13.91 -1.39
CA THR A 84 -10.35 -15.34 -1.06
C THR A 84 -9.18 -15.79 -0.20
N LEU A 85 -9.45 -16.54 0.87
CA LEU A 85 -8.39 -17.13 1.70
C LEU A 85 -7.80 -18.35 0.99
N VAL A 86 -6.53 -18.28 0.62
CA VAL A 86 -5.77 -19.36 -0.01
C VAL A 86 -4.70 -19.84 0.97
N CYS A 87 -4.56 -21.16 1.12
CA CYS A 87 -3.56 -21.78 1.98
C CYS A 87 -2.75 -22.78 1.19
N GLU A 88 -1.46 -22.51 1.05
CA GLU A 88 -0.50 -23.36 0.36
C GLU A 88 0.28 -24.19 1.37
N ALA A 89 0.53 -25.46 1.04
CA ALA A 89 1.40 -26.31 1.84
C ALA A 89 2.85 -25.82 1.74
N CYS A 90 3.59 -25.92 2.83
CA CYS A 90 5.01 -25.58 2.81
C CYS A 90 5.85 -26.72 2.24
N GLU A 91 6.72 -26.38 1.28
CA GLU A 91 7.69 -27.29 0.68
C GLU A 91 9.01 -27.37 1.49
N GLY A 92 9.88 -28.32 1.15
CA GLY A 92 11.22 -28.49 1.73
C GLY A 92 11.22 -29.22 3.08
N ASP A 93 11.84 -28.64 4.11
CA ASP A 93 11.93 -29.26 5.47
C ASP A 93 10.56 -29.54 6.13
N TYR A 94 9.49 -29.01 5.54
CA TYR A 94 8.10 -29.16 5.96
C TYR A 94 7.26 -30.01 5.01
N GLU A 95 7.85 -30.58 3.96
CA GLU A 95 7.18 -31.46 3.03
C GLU A 95 6.66 -32.70 3.77
N GLY A 96 5.36 -32.97 3.64
CA GLY A 96 4.65 -34.01 4.40
C GLY A 96 4.33 -33.65 5.87
N LYS A 97 4.76 -32.49 6.38
CA LYS A 97 4.29 -31.94 7.66
C LYS A 97 3.09 -31.05 7.35
N GLU A 98 2.00 -31.14 8.12
CA GLU A 98 0.76 -30.36 7.94
C GLU A 98 0.94 -28.85 8.26
N LYS A 99 1.93 -28.22 7.67
CA LYS A 99 2.28 -26.81 7.82
C LYS A 99 1.94 -26.07 6.53
N TYR A 100 1.25 -24.96 6.70
CA TYR A 100 0.68 -24.16 5.64
C TYR A 100 1.10 -22.70 5.78
N ARG A 101 1.07 -21.99 4.65
CA ARG A 101 1.10 -20.53 4.57
C ARG A 101 -0.20 -20.07 3.94
N CYS A 102 -0.93 -19.22 4.65
CA CYS A 102 -2.19 -18.70 4.13
C CYS A 102 -2.06 -17.21 3.79
N PHE A 103 -2.71 -16.77 2.73
CA PHE A 103 -2.85 -15.37 2.34
C PHE A 103 -4.26 -15.09 1.84
N MET A 104 -4.59 -13.81 1.72
CA MET A 104 -5.82 -13.39 1.04
C MET A 104 -5.45 -13.01 -0.38
N GLN A 105 -6.07 -13.67 -1.34
CA GLN A 105 -5.93 -13.44 -2.77
C GLN A 105 -7.01 -12.47 -3.25
N ASP A 106 -6.69 -11.63 -4.24
CA ASP A 106 -7.64 -10.74 -4.92
C ASP A 106 -8.36 -9.75 -3.97
N VAL A 107 -7.64 -9.22 -2.98
CA VAL A 107 -8.22 -8.24 -2.05
C VAL A 107 -8.33 -6.89 -2.75
N THR A 108 -9.53 -6.31 -2.74
CA THR A 108 -9.78 -5.00 -3.36
C THR A 108 -9.89 -3.92 -2.28
N VAL A 109 -9.02 -2.92 -2.37
CA VAL A 109 -8.97 -1.80 -1.42
C VAL A 109 -9.17 -0.49 -2.15
N GLU A 110 -9.96 0.40 -1.57
CA GLU A 110 -10.07 1.77 -2.03
C GLU A 110 -8.90 2.56 -1.41
N CYS A 111 -7.96 2.98 -2.24
CA CYS A 111 -6.84 3.81 -1.85
C CYS A 111 -7.21 5.28 -2.08
N LYS A 112 -6.79 6.17 -1.18
CA LYS A 112 -6.97 7.61 -1.34
C LYS A 112 -5.64 8.35 -1.36
N MET A 113 -5.56 9.37 -2.18
CA MET A 113 -4.46 10.33 -2.17
C MET A 113 -5.00 11.74 -2.25
N VAL A 114 -4.26 12.69 -1.70
CA VAL A 114 -4.54 14.11 -1.95
C VAL A 114 -4.33 14.36 -3.44
N LYS A 115 -5.31 15.01 -4.06
CA LYS A 115 -5.28 15.36 -5.47
C LYS A 115 -4.02 16.16 -5.77
N ARG A 116 -3.25 15.70 -6.74
CA ARG A 116 -2.01 16.39 -7.14
C ARG A 116 -2.37 17.55 -8.05
N GLY A 117 -1.86 18.72 -7.71
CA GLY A 117 -1.93 19.90 -8.57
C GLY A 117 -0.70 20.06 -9.43
N TRP A 118 -0.93 20.59 -10.63
CA TRP A 118 0.07 21.23 -11.48
C TRP A 118 -0.30 22.70 -11.60
#